data_AF-A0A349NJD5-F1
#
_entry.id   AF-A0A349NJD5-F1
#
_cell.length_a   1.000
_cell.length_b   1.000
_cell.length_c   1.000
_cell.angle_alpha   90.00
_cell.angle_beta   90.00
_cell.angle_gamma   90.00
#
_symmetry.space_group_name_H-M   'P 1'
#
loop_
_entity.id
_entity.type
_entity.pdbx_description
1 polymer ?
#
loop_
_entity_poly.entity_id
_entity_poly.type
_entity_poly.pdbx_seq_one_letter_code
_entity_poly.pdbx_strand_id
1 'polypeptide(L)'
;IVDQSVEDGIEDLCDLAPVHNAGHLKGIRAVDALMPNTPQVCVFDNAFHSTMPDYAYLYAVPYELYEKYHVRRYGFHGTSHRYVSHRAVEFLGLNPDNSKIVTCHIGNGASCAAIVNGKVMDTSMGLTPLAGLMMGSRSGDIDASAVTYIMEKLNKKPQEMSDYLNKESGLLGISGISSDMRDVFAAAGEGNERAKLALKMYTYRIKKYIGSYAAAMGGLDAVIFTAGVGENQSEIREASVAGLEFLGIDFDKETNANVHGVDAVISKPDSKVKVAVIATDEEIVIARDTMALVTKGNA
;
A
#
# COMPACT_ATOMS: atom_id res chain seq x y z
N ILE A 1 -10.83 -19.66 9.27
CA ILE A 1 -11.55 -20.66 8.45
C ILE A 1 -12.94 -20.09 8.25
N VAL A 2 -13.49 -20.18 7.05
CA VAL A 2 -14.82 -19.65 6.76
C VAL A 2 -15.87 -20.52 7.44
N ASP A 3 -16.77 -19.86 8.13
CA ASP A 3 -18.03 -20.39 8.65
C ASP A 3 -19.09 -19.28 8.55
N GLN A 4 -20.32 -19.57 8.98
CA GLN A 4 -21.42 -18.60 8.94
C GLN A 4 -21.08 -17.30 9.69
N SER A 5 -20.35 -17.37 10.81
CA SER A 5 -20.00 -16.18 11.58
C SER A 5 -19.01 -15.27 10.85
N VAL A 6 -18.11 -15.85 10.04
CA VAL A 6 -17.21 -15.10 9.16
C VAL A 6 -17.98 -14.44 8.04
N GLU A 7 -18.94 -15.14 7.42
CA GLU A 7 -19.80 -14.56 6.40
C GLU A 7 -20.63 -13.39 6.93
N ASP A 8 -21.29 -13.57 8.07
CA ASP A 8 -22.11 -12.55 8.72
C ASP A 8 -21.25 -11.32 9.05
N GLY A 9 -20.03 -11.52 9.56
CA GLY A 9 -19.10 -10.43 9.82
C GLY A 9 -18.63 -9.68 8.57
N ILE A 10 -18.47 -10.36 7.42
CA ILE A 10 -18.16 -9.70 6.14
C ILE A 10 -19.38 -8.93 5.62
N GLU A 11 -20.58 -9.48 5.81
CA GLU A 11 -21.85 -8.85 5.44
C GLU A 11 -22.08 -7.55 6.23
N ASP A 12 -21.86 -7.56 7.55
CA ASP A 12 -21.94 -6.38 8.42
C ASP A 12 -20.94 -5.27 8.02
N LEU A 13 -19.79 -5.66 7.46
CA LEU A 13 -18.77 -4.74 6.98
C LEU A 13 -19.00 -4.27 5.54
N CYS A 14 -20.08 -4.69 4.87
CA CYS A 14 -20.37 -4.23 3.53
C CYS A 14 -20.66 -2.72 3.47
N ASP A 15 -21.24 -2.12 4.50
CA ASP A 15 -21.45 -0.66 4.53
C ASP A 15 -20.15 0.14 4.49
N LEU A 16 -19.05 -0.43 4.99
CA LEU A 16 -17.74 0.21 5.02
C LEU A 16 -17.01 0.13 3.66
N ALA A 17 -17.24 -0.93 2.90
CA ALA A 17 -16.60 -1.18 1.60
C ALA A 17 -17.53 -1.97 0.64
N PRO A 18 -18.65 -1.36 0.19
CA PRO A 18 -19.77 -2.10 -0.41
C PRO A 18 -19.45 -2.77 -1.73
N VAL A 19 -18.54 -2.17 -2.52
CA VAL A 19 -18.15 -2.74 -3.82
C VAL A 19 -17.24 -3.96 -3.66
N HIS A 20 -16.39 -3.98 -2.62
CA HIS A 20 -15.39 -5.05 -2.44
C HIS A 20 -15.95 -6.21 -1.62
N ASN A 21 -16.49 -5.93 -0.43
CA ASN A 21 -16.93 -6.98 0.50
C ASN A 21 -18.11 -7.78 -0.05
N ALA A 22 -19.08 -7.13 -0.70
CA ALA A 22 -20.20 -7.83 -1.33
C ALA A 22 -19.75 -8.73 -2.50
N GLY A 23 -18.70 -8.34 -3.22
CA GLY A 23 -18.09 -9.16 -4.27
C GLY A 23 -17.39 -10.39 -3.68
N HIS A 24 -16.59 -10.20 -2.62
CA HIS A 24 -15.91 -11.29 -1.93
C HIS A 24 -16.88 -12.32 -1.34
N LEU A 25 -17.96 -11.85 -0.69
CA LEU A 25 -18.98 -12.71 -0.09
C LEU A 25 -19.71 -13.57 -1.15
N LYS A 26 -20.00 -13.00 -2.33
CA LYS A 26 -20.52 -13.78 -3.46
C LYS A 26 -19.56 -14.87 -3.92
N GLY A 27 -18.25 -14.58 -3.92
CA GLY A 27 -17.20 -15.55 -4.24
C GLY A 27 -17.17 -16.71 -3.24
N ILE A 28 -17.16 -16.41 -1.95
CA ILE A 28 -17.19 -17.41 -0.86
C ILE A 28 -18.40 -18.34 -1.02
N ARG A 29 -19.61 -17.77 -1.11
CA ARG A 29 -20.87 -18.52 -1.26
C ARG A 29 -20.92 -19.38 -2.53
N ALA A 30 -20.28 -18.92 -3.62
CA ALA A 30 -20.19 -19.69 -4.85
C ALA A 30 -19.28 -20.92 -4.70
N VAL A 31 -18.16 -20.78 -3.99
CA VAL A 31 -17.26 -21.90 -3.70
C VAL A 31 -17.94 -22.92 -2.77
N ASP A 32 -18.68 -22.47 -1.74
CA ASP A 32 -19.44 -23.38 -0.87
C ASP A 32 -20.49 -24.19 -1.65
N ALA A 33 -21.17 -23.56 -2.60
CA ALA A 33 -22.15 -24.25 -3.45
C ALA A 33 -21.51 -25.29 -4.38
N LEU A 34 -20.29 -25.05 -4.87
CA LEU A 34 -19.59 -25.93 -5.83
C LEU A 34 -18.73 -27.00 -5.14
N MET A 35 -18.20 -26.70 -3.95
CA MET A 35 -17.20 -27.50 -3.23
C MET A 35 -17.53 -27.58 -1.72
N PRO A 36 -18.71 -28.09 -1.32
CA PRO A 36 -19.25 -27.94 0.04
C PRO A 36 -18.44 -28.61 1.16
N ASN A 37 -17.51 -29.50 0.82
CA ASN A 37 -16.66 -30.20 1.79
C ASN A 37 -15.21 -29.69 1.79
N THR A 38 -14.90 -28.64 1.02
CA THR A 38 -13.56 -28.07 0.94
C THR A 38 -13.44 -26.89 1.89
N PRO A 39 -12.55 -26.94 2.89
CA PRO A 39 -12.34 -25.82 3.81
C PRO A 39 -11.92 -24.55 3.05
N GLN A 40 -12.57 -23.44 3.35
CA GLN A 40 -12.20 -22.12 2.84
C GLN A 40 -11.53 -21.27 3.94
N VAL A 41 -10.67 -20.35 3.53
CA VAL A 41 -9.99 -19.40 4.43
C VAL A 41 -10.05 -18.01 3.84
N CYS A 42 -10.55 -17.05 4.63
CA CYS A 42 -10.43 -15.63 4.33
C CYS A 42 -9.11 -15.09 4.86
N VAL A 43 -8.34 -14.44 4.00
CA VAL A 43 -7.16 -13.64 4.36
C VAL A 43 -7.48 -12.18 4.11
N PHE A 44 -7.49 -11.38 5.16
CA PHE A 44 -7.95 -10.00 5.10
C PHE A 44 -6.78 -9.06 4.82
N ASP A 45 -6.93 -8.24 3.80
CA ASP A 45 -5.88 -7.32 3.35
C ASP A 45 -5.55 -6.20 4.37
N ASN A 46 -6.41 -5.97 5.35
CA ASN A 46 -6.18 -5.04 6.45
C ASN A 46 -5.62 -5.72 7.73
N ALA A 47 -5.58 -7.05 7.80
CA ALA A 47 -5.26 -7.77 9.04
C ALA A 47 -3.84 -7.48 9.54
N PHE A 48 -2.86 -7.35 8.65
CA PHE A 48 -1.47 -7.05 9.03
C PHE A 48 -1.35 -5.70 9.76
N HIS A 49 -2.17 -4.73 9.37
CA HIS A 49 -2.19 -3.38 9.92
C HIS A 49 -2.91 -3.30 11.28
N SER A 50 -3.55 -4.37 11.75
CA SER A 50 -4.24 -4.40 13.05
C SER A 50 -3.32 -4.17 14.27
N THR A 51 -2.01 -4.25 14.07
CA THR A 51 -0.99 -3.97 15.08
C THR A 51 -0.69 -2.48 15.27
N MET A 52 -1.26 -1.59 14.44
CA MET A 52 -1.09 -0.15 14.59
C MET A 52 -1.54 0.34 15.96
N PRO A 53 -0.76 1.22 16.62
CA PRO A 53 -1.17 1.86 17.86
C PRO A 53 -2.27 2.91 17.62
N ASP A 54 -3.03 3.22 18.67
CA ASP A 54 -4.17 4.16 18.63
C ASP A 54 -3.84 5.54 18.09
N TYR A 55 -2.71 6.10 18.49
CA TYR A 55 -2.24 7.40 18.01
C TYR A 55 -1.87 7.41 16.52
N ALA A 56 -1.69 6.25 15.88
CA ALA A 56 -1.42 6.15 14.44
C ALA A 56 -2.71 5.90 13.64
N TYR A 57 -3.67 5.14 14.20
CA TYR A 57 -4.88 4.79 13.46
C TYR A 57 -6.06 5.74 13.69
N LEU A 58 -6.12 6.47 14.80
CA LEU A 58 -7.23 7.39 15.07
C LEU A 58 -7.10 8.66 14.22
N TYR A 59 -8.20 9.09 13.63
CA TYR A 59 -8.28 10.40 12.99
C TYR A 59 -8.54 11.49 14.05
N ALA A 60 -7.97 12.68 13.84
CA ALA A 60 -8.18 13.85 14.70
C ALA A 60 -9.56 14.51 14.43
N VAL A 61 -10.62 13.76 14.66
CA VAL A 61 -12.05 14.15 14.53
C VAL A 61 -12.79 13.74 15.82
N PRO A 62 -14.05 14.15 16.05
CA PRO A 62 -14.79 13.75 17.26
C PRO A 62 -14.72 12.24 17.51
N TYR A 63 -14.35 11.86 18.73
CA TYR A 63 -13.99 10.49 19.10
C TYR A 63 -15.17 9.52 18.94
N GLU A 64 -16.39 10.03 19.06
CA GLU A 64 -17.64 9.28 18.91
C GLU A 64 -17.77 8.65 17.51
N LEU A 65 -17.10 9.21 16.49
CA LEU A 65 -17.07 8.63 15.15
C LEU A 65 -16.31 7.30 15.11
N TYR A 66 -15.27 7.16 15.94
CA TYR A 66 -14.57 5.89 16.10
C TYR A 66 -15.41 4.90 16.92
N GLU A 67 -16.00 5.35 18.04
CA GLU A 67 -16.78 4.47 18.92
C GLU A 67 -18.03 3.90 18.23
N LYS A 68 -18.75 4.76 17.48
CA LYS A 68 -20.04 4.39 16.88
C LYS A 68 -19.93 3.80 15.48
N TYR A 69 -18.99 4.30 14.68
CA TYR A 69 -18.90 3.98 13.25
C TYR A 69 -17.55 3.39 12.85
N HIS A 70 -16.65 3.20 13.81
CA HIS A 70 -15.29 2.68 13.57
C HIS A 70 -14.53 3.49 12.51
N VAL A 71 -14.72 4.82 12.48
CA VAL A 71 -13.95 5.72 11.61
C VAL A 71 -12.50 5.78 12.09
N ARG A 72 -11.63 5.03 11.43
CA ARG A 72 -10.20 4.93 11.70
C ARG A 72 -9.42 4.58 10.44
N ARG A 73 -8.10 4.64 10.52
CA ARG A 73 -7.20 4.02 9.56
C ARG A 73 -7.27 2.50 9.71
N TYR A 74 -7.52 1.83 8.59
CA TYR A 74 -7.41 0.37 8.48
C TYR A 74 -6.15 -0.02 7.71
N GLY A 75 -5.87 0.65 6.59
CA GLY A 75 -4.79 0.27 5.69
C GLY A 75 -5.11 -0.95 4.83
N PHE A 76 -4.41 -1.06 3.70
CA PHE A 76 -4.58 -2.14 2.71
C PHE A 76 -3.21 -2.55 2.15
N HIS A 77 -3.19 -3.51 1.21
CA HIS A 77 -2.01 -4.23 0.77
C HIS A 77 -1.27 -4.93 1.92
N GLY A 78 -1.98 -5.32 2.98
CA GLY A 78 -1.41 -5.91 4.17
C GLY A 78 -0.76 -7.26 3.89
N THR A 79 -1.32 -8.05 2.98
CA THR A 79 -0.72 -9.33 2.55
C THR A 79 0.64 -9.10 1.89
N SER A 80 0.71 -8.15 0.95
CA SER A 80 1.97 -7.76 0.30
C SER A 80 2.98 -7.19 1.28
N HIS A 81 2.60 -6.19 2.10
CA HIS A 81 3.50 -5.60 3.11
C HIS A 81 4.02 -6.64 4.10
N ARG A 82 3.16 -7.57 4.54
CA ARG A 82 3.56 -8.69 5.40
C ARG A 82 4.58 -9.57 4.70
N TYR A 83 4.34 -9.94 3.44
CA TYR A 83 5.25 -10.80 2.69
C TYR A 83 6.63 -10.15 2.57
N VAL A 84 6.69 -8.94 2.00
CA VAL A 84 7.97 -8.32 1.64
C VAL A 84 8.76 -7.86 2.86
N SER A 85 8.11 -7.52 3.97
CA SER A 85 8.82 -7.16 5.22
C SER A 85 9.49 -8.37 5.86
N HIS A 86 8.81 -9.52 5.96
CA HIS A 86 9.43 -10.75 6.45
C HIS A 86 10.55 -11.21 5.52
N ARG A 87 10.30 -11.19 4.21
CA ARG A 87 11.30 -11.54 3.19
C ARG A 87 12.52 -10.62 3.25
N ALA A 88 12.33 -9.32 3.51
CA ALA A 88 13.42 -8.36 3.67
C ALA A 88 14.33 -8.68 4.85
N VAL A 89 13.77 -9.09 6.00
CA VAL A 89 14.57 -9.48 7.17
C VAL A 89 15.52 -10.63 6.81
N GLU A 90 14.99 -11.67 6.16
CA GLU A 90 15.80 -12.81 5.72
C GLU A 90 16.82 -12.43 4.64
N PHE A 91 16.37 -11.71 3.61
CA PHE A 91 17.16 -11.38 2.43
C PHE A 91 18.32 -10.41 2.73
N LEU A 92 18.09 -9.46 3.64
CA LEU A 92 19.08 -8.44 4.02
C LEU A 92 19.88 -8.84 5.27
N GLY A 93 19.56 -9.96 5.91
CA GLY A 93 20.19 -10.39 7.17
C GLY A 93 19.94 -9.44 8.33
N LEU A 94 18.76 -8.82 8.40
CA LEU A 94 18.40 -7.91 9.49
C LEU A 94 18.03 -8.70 10.75
N ASN A 95 18.14 -8.06 11.91
CA ASN A 95 17.65 -8.64 13.15
C ASN A 95 16.11 -8.52 13.23
N PRO A 96 15.34 -9.62 13.25
CA PRO A 96 13.87 -9.55 13.34
C PRO A 96 13.37 -8.80 14.58
N ASP A 97 14.09 -8.87 15.70
CA ASP A 97 13.72 -8.26 16.98
C ASP A 97 14.16 -6.80 17.13
N ASN A 98 14.90 -6.28 16.14
CA ASN A 98 15.35 -4.89 16.09
C ASN A 98 15.48 -4.45 14.62
N SER A 99 14.34 -4.41 13.93
CA SER A 99 14.24 -3.99 12.53
C SER A 99 13.20 -2.89 12.36
N LYS A 100 13.55 -1.87 11.57
CA LYS A 100 12.68 -0.73 11.19
C LYS A 100 12.66 -0.62 9.67
N ILE A 101 11.58 -1.09 9.07
CA ILE A 101 11.46 -1.24 7.62
C ILE A 101 10.33 -0.34 7.11
N VAL A 102 10.60 0.41 6.06
CA VAL A 102 9.54 1.01 5.24
C VAL A 102 9.32 0.15 4.01
N THR A 103 8.12 -0.37 3.83
CA THR A 103 7.72 -1.09 2.63
C THR A 103 6.91 -0.17 1.73
N CYS A 104 7.23 -0.16 0.44
CA CYS A 104 6.63 0.66 -0.61
C CYS A 104 6.00 -0.28 -1.65
N HIS A 105 4.72 -0.61 -1.46
CA HIS A 105 3.93 -1.32 -2.46
C HIS A 105 3.48 -0.30 -3.50
N ILE A 106 4.16 -0.25 -4.64
CA ILE A 106 3.94 0.76 -5.68
C ILE A 106 3.40 0.05 -6.94
N GLY A 107 2.09 0.11 -7.13
CA GLY A 107 1.40 -0.35 -8.33
C GLY A 107 0.42 0.71 -8.84
N ASN A 108 -0.65 0.28 -9.53
CA ASN A 108 -1.73 1.19 -9.92
C ASN A 108 -2.48 1.75 -8.69
N GLY A 109 -2.67 0.89 -7.68
CA GLY A 109 -2.84 1.32 -6.29
C GLY A 109 -1.48 1.31 -5.58
N ALA A 110 -1.23 2.27 -4.70
CA ALA A 110 0.05 2.40 -4.04
C ALA A 110 -0.09 2.73 -2.56
N SER A 111 0.75 2.12 -1.72
CA SER A 111 0.81 2.42 -0.29
C SER A 111 2.19 2.18 0.29
N CYS A 112 2.52 2.92 1.35
CA CYS A 112 3.69 2.65 2.19
C CYS A 112 3.23 2.12 3.56
N ALA A 113 4.02 1.26 4.20
CA ALA A 113 3.86 0.88 5.60
C ALA A 113 5.18 1.03 6.38
N ALA A 114 5.07 1.44 7.64
CA ALA A 114 6.15 1.52 8.61
C ALA A 114 6.07 0.28 9.51
N ILE A 115 7.11 -0.53 9.54
CA ILE A 115 7.10 -1.85 10.20
C ILE A 115 8.26 -1.93 11.18
N VAL A 116 7.94 -2.12 12.46
CA VAL A 116 8.90 -2.26 13.55
C VAL A 116 8.79 -3.68 14.10
N ASN A 117 9.87 -4.44 14.02
CA ASN A 117 9.96 -5.81 14.55
C ASN A 117 8.81 -6.70 14.05
N GLY A 118 8.52 -6.64 12.75
CA GLY A 118 7.45 -7.40 12.10
C GLY A 118 6.02 -6.91 12.39
N LYS A 119 5.84 -5.80 13.12
CA LYS A 119 4.53 -5.20 13.41
C LYS A 119 4.37 -3.85 12.72
N VAL A 120 3.18 -3.58 12.19
CA VAL A 120 2.86 -2.31 11.55
C VAL A 120 2.70 -1.23 12.61
N MET A 121 3.52 -0.18 12.50
CA MET A 121 3.39 1.04 13.29
C MET A 121 2.50 2.08 12.59
N ASP A 122 2.56 2.16 11.25
CA ASP A 122 1.78 3.11 10.46
C ASP A 122 1.62 2.62 9.00
N THR A 123 0.62 3.12 8.27
CA THR A 123 0.36 2.78 6.86
C THR A 123 -0.36 3.92 6.13
N SER A 124 -0.05 4.11 4.84
CA SER A 124 -0.43 5.36 4.17
C SER A 124 -1.91 5.41 3.81
N MET A 125 -2.47 4.25 3.44
CA MET A 125 -3.90 4.14 3.19
C MET A 125 -4.70 4.23 4.49
N GLY A 126 -5.92 4.72 4.36
CA GLY A 126 -6.72 5.22 5.48
C GLY A 126 -7.85 4.27 5.86
N LEU A 127 -9.00 4.88 6.14
CA LEU A 127 -10.30 4.21 6.14
C LEU A 127 -10.55 3.48 4.81
N THR A 128 -10.13 4.09 3.71
CA THR A 128 -10.27 3.57 2.35
C THR A 128 -8.93 3.57 1.62
N PRO A 129 -8.83 2.87 0.47
CA PRO A 129 -7.64 2.89 -0.38
C PRO A 129 -7.35 4.23 -1.09
N LEU A 130 -8.11 5.29 -0.81
CA LEU A 130 -7.92 6.61 -1.43
C LEU A 130 -6.82 7.43 -0.76
N ALA A 131 -6.69 7.33 0.57
CA ALA A 131 -5.71 8.11 1.34
C ALA A 131 -4.27 7.69 1.04
N GLY A 132 -3.33 8.60 1.28
CA GLY A 132 -1.91 8.35 1.17
C GLY A 132 -1.29 8.84 -0.14
N LEU A 133 -0.62 7.92 -0.82
CA LEU A 133 0.12 8.22 -2.04
C LEU A 133 -0.81 8.68 -3.17
N MET A 134 -0.27 9.52 -4.05
CA MET A 134 -0.84 9.70 -5.38
C MET A 134 -0.70 8.36 -6.14
N MET A 135 -1.75 7.94 -6.83
CA MET A 135 -1.78 6.62 -7.51
C MET A 135 -2.09 6.80 -9.00
N GLY A 136 -2.43 5.72 -9.72
CA GLY A 136 -2.76 5.80 -11.14
C GLY A 136 -3.94 6.72 -11.43
N SER A 137 -5.10 6.44 -10.82
CA SER A 137 -6.32 7.24 -10.96
C SER A 137 -6.83 7.85 -9.65
N ARG A 138 -6.19 7.52 -8.52
CA ARG A 138 -6.59 8.00 -7.18
C ARG A 138 -5.77 9.21 -6.76
N SER A 139 -6.43 10.17 -6.11
CA SER A 139 -5.79 11.44 -5.70
C SER A 139 -4.66 11.27 -4.68
N GLY A 140 -4.78 10.30 -3.78
CA GLY A 140 -4.02 10.32 -2.54
C GLY A 140 -4.48 11.45 -1.62
N ASP A 141 -3.60 11.86 -0.72
CA ASP A 141 -3.89 12.92 0.25
C ASP A 141 -4.14 14.28 -0.42
N ILE A 142 -5.28 14.85 -0.08
CA ILE A 142 -5.71 16.21 -0.41
C ILE A 142 -6.38 16.84 0.82
N ASP A 143 -6.39 18.17 0.87
CA ASP A 143 -7.07 18.92 1.93
C ASP A 143 -8.58 18.63 1.92
N ALA A 144 -9.15 18.27 3.07
CA ALA A 144 -10.58 18.01 3.22
C ALA A 144 -11.44 19.23 2.82
N SER A 145 -10.97 20.45 3.10
CA SER A 145 -11.66 21.69 2.69
C SER A 145 -11.59 21.90 1.18
N ALA A 146 -10.51 21.44 0.53
CA ALA A 146 -10.42 21.47 -0.92
C ALA A 146 -11.42 20.49 -1.56
N VAL A 147 -11.67 19.34 -0.94
CA VAL A 147 -12.71 18.40 -1.39
C VAL A 147 -14.07 19.07 -1.40
N THR A 148 -14.50 19.68 -0.29
CA THR A 148 -15.81 20.34 -0.20
C THR A 148 -15.91 21.53 -1.16
N TYR A 149 -14.83 22.30 -1.32
CA TYR A 149 -14.77 23.39 -2.31
C TYR A 149 -14.95 22.88 -3.75
N ILE A 150 -14.26 21.81 -4.14
CA ILE A 150 -14.37 21.22 -5.49
C ILE A 150 -15.78 20.67 -5.72
N MET A 151 -16.38 20.02 -4.70
CA MET A 151 -17.75 19.53 -4.76
C MET A 151 -18.73 20.65 -5.11
N GLU A 152 -18.63 21.79 -4.42
CA GLU A 152 -19.48 22.96 -4.68
C GLU A 152 -19.26 23.51 -6.09
N LYS A 153 -17.99 23.65 -6.52
CA LYS A 153 -17.66 24.20 -7.85
C LYS A 153 -18.12 23.31 -9.00
N LEU A 154 -18.09 21.99 -8.82
CA LEU A 154 -18.50 21.02 -9.83
C LEU A 154 -19.95 20.55 -9.65
N ASN A 155 -20.65 21.04 -8.62
CA ASN A 155 -21.98 20.60 -8.22
C ASN A 155 -22.08 19.06 -8.08
N LYS A 156 -21.06 18.43 -7.49
CA LYS A 156 -20.98 16.98 -7.27
C LYS A 156 -21.54 16.59 -5.91
N LYS A 157 -22.34 15.54 -5.88
CA LYS A 157 -22.76 14.85 -4.65
C LYS A 157 -21.58 14.09 -4.03
N PRO A 158 -21.64 13.71 -2.73
CA PRO A 158 -20.54 13.01 -2.06
C PRO A 158 -20.06 11.76 -2.81
N GLN A 159 -20.96 10.93 -3.33
CA GLN A 159 -20.57 9.73 -4.07
C GLN A 159 -19.90 10.05 -5.42
N GLU A 160 -20.41 11.05 -6.15
CA GLU A 160 -19.83 11.50 -7.42
C GLU A 160 -18.43 12.12 -7.22
N MET A 161 -18.22 12.77 -6.08
CA MET A 161 -16.92 13.28 -5.68
C MET A 161 -15.96 12.13 -5.33
N SER A 162 -16.44 11.13 -4.60
CA SER A 162 -15.67 9.92 -4.29
C SER A 162 -15.22 9.22 -5.57
N ASP A 163 -16.13 9.04 -6.54
CA ASP A 163 -15.80 8.48 -7.85
C ASP A 163 -14.77 9.32 -8.61
N TYR A 164 -14.94 10.64 -8.62
CA TYR A 164 -14.00 11.57 -9.26
C TYR A 164 -12.59 11.47 -8.66
N LEU A 165 -12.48 11.41 -7.32
CA LEU A 165 -11.20 11.26 -6.63
C LEU A 165 -10.55 9.89 -6.83
N ASN A 166 -11.35 8.85 -7.09
CA ASN A 166 -10.85 7.48 -7.29
C ASN A 166 -10.52 7.15 -8.75
N LYS A 167 -11.19 7.78 -9.72
CA LYS A 167 -11.17 7.38 -11.14
C LYS A 167 -10.62 8.44 -12.09
N GLU A 168 -10.66 9.72 -11.71
CA GLU A 168 -10.29 10.84 -12.60
C GLU A 168 -9.11 11.67 -12.06
N SER A 169 -8.44 11.18 -11.01
CA SER A 169 -7.36 11.88 -10.31
C SER A 169 -6.01 11.19 -10.55
N GLY A 170 -5.02 11.39 -9.66
CA GLY A 170 -3.75 10.69 -9.73
C GLY A 170 -2.91 11.04 -10.95
N LEU A 171 -2.11 10.08 -11.42
CA LEU A 171 -1.32 10.19 -12.65
C LEU A 171 -2.20 10.60 -13.84
N LEU A 172 -3.38 9.98 -13.96
CA LEU A 172 -4.34 10.28 -15.01
C LEU A 172 -4.78 11.75 -14.99
N GLY A 173 -5.25 12.24 -13.85
CA GLY A 173 -5.75 13.61 -13.72
C GLY A 173 -4.68 14.67 -13.95
N ILE A 174 -3.46 14.45 -13.44
CA ILE A 174 -2.37 15.43 -13.58
C ILE A 174 -1.75 15.38 -14.98
N SER A 175 -1.43 14.19 -15.51
CA SER A 175 -0.84 14.06 -16.84
C SER A 175 -1.83 14.41 -17.94
N GLY A 176 -3.11 14.05 -17.77
CA GLY A 176 -4.12 14.08 -18.82
C GLY A 176 -3.93 13.00 -19.89
N ILE A 177 -3.15 11.96 -19.60
CA ILE A 177 -2.73 10.94 -20.57
C ILE A 177 -3.29 9.57 -20.19
N SER A 178 -2.80 9.00 -19.09
CA SER A 178 -3.09 7.62 -18.69
C SER A 178 -2.88 7.46 -17.19
N SER A 179 -3.53 6.45 -16.60
CA SER A 179 -3.20 5.96 -15.27
C SER A 179 -2.01 4.99 -15.28
N ASP A 180 -1.59 4.50 -16.44
CA ASP A 180 -0.44 3.63 -16.60
C ASP A 180 0.87 4.43 -16.55
N MET A 181 1.78 4.01 -15.68
CA MET A 181 3.07 4.65 -15.47
C MET A 181 3.93 4.68 -16.74
N ARG A 182 3.86 3.64 -17.58
CA ARG A 182 4.67 3.50 -18.80
C ARG A 182 4.31 4.54 -19.84
N ASP A 183 3.00 4.77 -20.04
CA ASP A 183 2.49 5.78 -20.96
C ASP A 183 2.92 7.19 -20.53
N VAL A 184 2.84 7.46 -19.21
CA VAL A 184 3.25 8.76 -18.64
C VAL A 184 4.76 8.97 -18.78
N PHE A 185 5.59 7.93 -18.59
CA PHE A 185 7.03 8.01 -18.84
C PHE A 185 7.36 8.30 -20.31
N ALA A 186 6.73 7.58 -21.24
CA ALA A 186 6.94 7.79 -22.67
C ALA A 186 6.64 9.25 -23.05
N ALA A 187 5.49 9.77 -22.64
CA ALA A 187 5.12 11.15 -22.90
C ALA A 187 6.05 12.17 -22.23
N ALA A 188 6.54 11.89 -21.01
CA ALA A 188 7.53 12.75 -20.36
C ALA A 188 8.84 12.79 -21.15
N GLY A 189 9.28 11.65 -21.70
CA GLY A 189 10.44 11.52 -22.58
C GLY A 189 10.28 12.28 -23.90
N GLU A 190 9.06 12.37 -24.43
CA GLU A 190 8.69 13.19 -25.59
C GLU A 190 8.57 14.68 -25.27
N GLY A 191 8.77 15.08 -24.02
CA GLY A 191 8.77 16.48 -23.59
C GLY A 191 7.45 16.99 -23.01
N ASN A 192 6.47 16.12 -22.73
CA ASN A 192 5.21 16.53 -22.13
C ASN A 192 5.40 17.04 -20.67
N GLU A 193 5.15 18.33 -20.46
CA GLU A 193 5.36 18.98 -19.16
C GLU A 193 4.41 18.49 -18.05
N ARG A 194 3.17 18.14 -18.39
CA ARG A 194 2.21 17.59 -17.42
C ARG A 194 2.57 16.17 -17.00
N ALA A 195 3.12 15.38 -17.91
CA ALA A 195 3.63 14.04 -17.60
C ALA A 195 4.84 14.13 -16.65
N LYS A 196 5.81 15.01 -16.94
CA LYS A 196 6.95 15.29 -16.04
C LYS A 196 6.48 15.74 -14.66
N LEU A 197 5.48 16.64 -14.60
CA LEU A 197 4.88 17.08 -13.34
C LEU A 197 4.25 15.92 -12.58
N ALA A 198 3.47 15.07 -13.24
CA ALA A 198 2.82 13.91 -12.62
C ALA A 198 3.86 12.97 -11.98
N LEU A 199 4.94 12.62 -12.69
CA LEU A 199 6.02 11.78 -12.18
C LEU A 199 6.74 12.41 -10.98
N LYS A 200 6.99 13.73 -11.03
CA LYS A 200 7.60 14.46 -9.92
C LYS A 200 6.71 14.48 -8.69
N MET A 201 5.41 14.72 -8.86
CA MET A 201 4.44 14.67 -7.75
C MET A 201 4.34 13.27 -7.14
N TYR A 202 4.33 12.24 -7.98
CA TYR A 202 4.25 10.84 -7.57
C TYR A 202 5.43 10.44 -6.67
N THR A 203 6.65 10.63 -7.15
CA THR A 203 7.89 10.29 -6.44
C THR A 203 8.13 11.18 -5.22
N TYR A 204 7.74 12.46 -5.27
CA TYR A 204 7.78 13.35 -4.11
C TYR A 204 6.90 12.87 -2.96
N ARG A 205 5.70 12.35 -3.24
CA ARG A 205 4.81 11.81 -2.20
C ARG A 205 5.38 10.53 -1.58
N ILE A 206 5.93 9.62 -2.38
CA ILE A 206 6.61 8.41 -1.86
C ILE A 206 7.74 8.81 -0.92
N LYS A 207 8.60 9.74 -1.36
CA LYS A 207 9.72 10.27 -0.56
C LYS A 207 9.27 10.84 0.78
N LYS A 208 8.20 11.64 0.79
CA LYS A 208 7.63 12.20 2.02
C LYS A 208 7.18 11.11 2.98
N TYR A 209 6.54 10.06 2.48
CA TYR A 209 6.08 8.95 3.30
C TYR A 209 7.24 8.13 3.89
N ILE A 210 8.30 7.90 3.11
CA ILE A 210 9.53 7.26 3.63
C ILE A 210 10.10 8.10 4.79
N GLY A 211 10.25 9.41 4.58
CA GLY A 211 10.75 10.33 5.61
C GLY A 211 9.87 10.40 6.85
N SER A 212 8.54 10.48 6.69
CA SER A 212 7.61 10.51 7.83
C SER A 212 7.66 9.23 8.65
N TYR A 213 7.79 8.08 7.99
CA TYR A 213 7.85 6.79 8.68
C TYR A 213 9.20 6.52 9.33
N ALA A 214 10.30 6.94 8.71
CA ALA A 214 11.60 6.94 9.37
C ALA A 214 11.58 7.77 10.66
N ALA A 215 10.93 8.94 10.63
CA ALA A 215 10.73 9.78 11.81
C ALA A 215 9.83 9.10 12.85
N ALA A 216 8.69 8.54 12.45
CA ALA A 216 7.74 7.86 13.35
C ALA A 216 8.39 6.67 14.08
N MET A 217 9.21 5.87 13.40
CA MET A 217 9.92 4.72 13.97
C MET A 217 11.19 5.12 14.76
N GLY A 218 11.60 6.39 14.71
CA GLY A 218 12.85 6.86 15.31
C GLY A 218 14.09 6.17 14.72
N GLY A 219 14.09 5.91 13.41
CA GLY A 219 15.15 5.20 12.71
C GLY A 219 14.63 4.46 11.47
N LEU A 220 15.56 3.98 10.65
CA LEU A 220 15.27 3.28 9.41
C LEU A 220 16.44 2.33 9.12
N ASP A 221 16.15 1.06 8.91
CA ASP A 221 17.15 0.04 8.55
C ASP A 221 17.02 -0.34 7.06
N ALA A 222 15.79 -0.36 6.54
CA ALA A 222 15.55 -0.67 5.13
C ALA A 222 14.35 0.06 4.51
N VAL A 223 14.46 0.34 3.20
CA VAL A 223 13.35 0.73 2.32
C VAL A 223 13.18 -0.35 1.25
N ILE A 224 11.98 -0.91 1.15
CA ILE A 224 11.67 -2.03 0.24
C ILE A 224 10.70 -1.55 -0.82
N PHE A 225 11.05 -1.68 -2.09
CA PHE A 225 10.14 -1.45 -3.22
C PHE A 225 9.57 -2.77 -3.72
N THR A 226 8.26 -2.79 -3.96
CA THR A 226 7.54 -3.96 -4.46
C THR A 226 6.34 -3.55 -5.32
N ALA A 227 5.63 -4.53 -5.86
CA ALA A 227 4.51 -4.43 -6.80
C ALA A 227 4.92 -3.88 -8.17
N GLY A 228 3.97 -3.86 -9.12
CA GLY A 228 4.26 -3.70 -10.54
C GLY A 228 5.13 -2.50 -10.92
N VAL A 229 4.97 -1.32 -10.30
CA VAL A 229 5.83 -0.15 -10.56
C VAL A 229 7.10 -0.21 -9.72
N GLY A 230 7.01 -0.56 -8.44
CA GLY A 230 8.17 -0.63 -7.54
C GLY A 230 9.21 -1.64 -8.00
N GLU A 231 8.78 -2.77 -8.56
CA GLU A 231 9.66 -3.83 -9.05
C GLU A 231 10.31 -3.50 -10.40
N ASN A 232 9.65 -2.70 -11.25
CA ASN A 232 10.03 -2.60 -12.67
C ASN A 232 10.48 -1.20 -13.12
N GLN A 233 10.15 -0.13 -12.39
CA GLN A 233 10.44 1.25 -12.80
C GLN A 233 11.61 1.81 -11.98
N SER A 234 12.83 1.67 -12.50
CA SER A 234 14.08 2.02 -11.81
C SER A 234 14.17 3.52 -11.49
N GLU A 235 13.64 4.37 -12.38
CA GLU A 235 13.60 5.83 -12.26
C GLU A 235 12.67 6.27 -11.11
N ILE A 236 11.57 5.55 -10.88
CA ILE A 236 10.66 5.82 -9.77
C ILE A 236 11.34 5.51 -8.43
N ARG A 237 12.06 4.38 -8.35
CA ARG A 237 12.83 4.02 -7.15
C ARG A 237 13.88 5.08 -6.83
N GLU A 238 14.69 5.44 -7.82
CA GLU A 238 15.74 6.45 -7.68
C GLU A 238 15.17 7.80 -7.22
N ALA A 239 14.17 8.32 -7.92
CA ALA A 239 13.59 9.62 -7.61
C ALA A 239 12.90 9.67 -6.23
N SER A 240 12.36 8.54 -5.78
CA SER A 240 11.69 8.40 -4.47
C SER A 240 12.67 8.44 -3.30
N VAL A 241 13.92 7.99 -3.48
CA VAL A 241 14.94 8.00 -2.41
C VAL A 241 16.00 9.09 -2.56
N ALA A 242 16.10 9.75 -3.72
CA ALA A 242 17.03 10.85 -3.94
C ALA A 242 16.85 11.96 -2.89
N GLY A 243 17.93 12.49 -2.31
CA GLY A 243 17.83 13.51 -1.27
C GLY A 243 17.55 12.95 0.13
N LEU A 244 17.45 11.61 0.30
CA LEU A 244 17.35 10.94 1.61
C LEU A 244 18.71 10.44 2.12
N GLU A 245 19.83 10.91 1.55
CA GLU A 245 21.18 10.53 1.97
C GLU A 245 21.45 10.92 3.44
N PHE A 246 20.79 11.98 3.92
CA PHE A 246 20.83 12.38 5.34
C PHE A 246 20.24 11.33 6.30
N LEU A 247 19.41 10.42 5.80
CA LEU A 247 18.91 9.26 6.57
C LEU A 247 19.89 8.08 6.53
N GLY A 248 21.00 8.18 5.77
CA GLY A 248 21.99 7.12 5.62
C GLY A 248 21.77 6.20 4.41
N ILE A 249 20.94 6.61 3.45
CA ILE A 249 20.76 5.92 2.16
C ILE A 249 21.90 6.33 1.22
N ASP A 250 22.75 5.38 0.83
CA ASP A 250 23.68 5.49 -0.29
C ASP A 250 23.18 4.61 -1.44
N PHE A 251 22.49 5.22 -2.40
CA PHE A 251 21.80 4.52 -3.48
C PHE A 251 22.76 4.10 -4.60
N ASP A 252 22.60 2.89 -5.13
CA ASP A 252 23.38 2.37 -6.25
C ASP A 252 22.56 2.44 -7.55
N LYS A 253 22.81 3.49 -8.34
CA LYS A 253 22.10 3.72 -9.61
C LYS A 253 22.41 2.67 -10.66
N GLU A 254 23.63 2.13 -10.69
CA GLU A 254 24.05 1.16 -11.69
C GLU A 254 23.36 -0.18 -11.44
N THR A 255 23.37 -0.65 -10.20
CA THR A 255 22.63 -1.86 -9.83
C THR A 255 21.12 -1.64 -10.04
N ASN A 256 20.57 -0.51 -9.59
CA ASN A 256 19.15 -0.20 -9.73
C ASN A 256 18.64 -0.24 -11.18
N ALA A 257 19.43 0.24 -12.14
CA ALA A 257 19.05 0.30 -13.55
C ALA A 257 18.84 -1.08 -14.20
N ASN A 258 19.39 -2.15 -13.61
CA ASN A 258 19.36 -3.50 -14.16
C ASN A 258 18.39 -4.45 -13.43
N VAL A 259 17.63 -3.95 -12.45
CA VAL A 259 16.74 -4.75 -11.61
C VAL A 259 15.29 -4.61 -12.07
N HIS A 260 14.70 -5.75 -12.46
CA HIS A 260 13.29 -5.88 -12.85
C HIS A 260 12.70 -7.20 -12.33
N GLY A 261 11.67 -7.11 -11.48
CA GLY A 261 10.89 -8.29 -11.04
C GLY A 261 11.69 -9.33 -10.24
N VAL A 262 12.84 -8.97 -9.68
CA VAL A 262 13.71 -9.86 -8.91
C VAL A 262 14.16 -9.22 -7.61
N ASP A 263 14.38 -10.06 -6.59
CA ASP A 263 14.95 -9.62 -5.31
C ASP A 263 16.38 -9.10 -5.54
N ALA A 264 16.63 -7.83 -5.18
CA ALA A 264 17.95 -7.22 -5.33
C ALA A 264 18.17 -6.08 -4.34
N VAL A 265 19.39 -5.97 -3.82
CA VAL A 265 19.83 -4.80 -3.07
C VAL A 265 20.27 -3.73 -4.06
N ILE A 266 19.70 -2.52 -3.95
CA ILE A 266 19.94 -1.37 -4.82
C ILE A 266 20.53 -0.17 -4.06
N SER A 267 21.01 -0.40 -2.84
CA SER A 267 21.90 0.50 -2.10
C SER A 267 23.32 -0.04 -2.14
N LYS A 268 24.32 0.84 -2.07
CA LYS A 268 25.73 0.42 -1.99
C LYS A 268 26.01 -0.43 -0.75
N PRO A 269 27.08 -1.26 -0.76
CA PRO A 269 27.44 -2.12 0.37
C PRO A 269 27.56 -1.38 1.71
N ASP A 270 28.15 -0.18 1.69
CA ASP A 270 28.40 0.65 2.88
C ASP A 270 27.21 1.52 3.30
N SER A 271 26.08 1.46 2.57
CA SER A 271 24.86 2.17 2.93
C SER A 271 24.37 1.73 4.32
N LYS A 272 24.11 2.71 5.20
CA LYS A 272 23.59 2.47 6.56
C LYS A 272 22.14 1.98 6.53
N VAL A 273 21.36 2.54 5.60
CA VAL A 273 19.99 2.10 5.31
C VAL A 273 20.03 1.29 4.02
N LYS A 274 19.54 0.06 4.06
CA LYS A 274 19.44 -0.76 2.84
C LYS A 274 18.26 -0.31 1.99
N VAL A 275 18.44 -0.31 0.67
CA VAL A 275 17.33 -0.15 -0.27
C VAL A 275 17.29 -1.40 -1.11
N ALA A 276 16.13 -2.03 -1.23
CA ALA A 276 15.98 -3.28 -1.98
C ALA A 276 14.68 -3.31 -2.79
N VAL A 277 14.70 -4.07 -3.87
CA VAL A 277 13.51 -4.57 -4.56
C VAL A 277 13.24 -5.97 -4.04
N ILE A 278 11.98 -6.25 -3.70
CA ILE A 278 11.52 -7.61 -3.37
C ILE A 278 10.22 -7.83 -4.11
N ALA A 279 10.17 -8.87 -4.94
CA ALA A 279 8.96 -9.18 -5.71
C ALA A 279 7.87 -9.71 -4.77
N THR A 280 6.70 -9.07 -4.75
CA THR A 280 5.60 -9.55 -3.89
C THR A 280 4.97 -10.80 -4.46
N ASP A 281 4.57 -11.72 -3.57
CA ASP A 281 3.76 -12.89 -3.90
C ASP A 281 2.66 -12.95 -2.84
N GLU A 282 1.48 -12.45 -3.18
CA GLU A 282 0.36 -12.40 -2.23
C GLU A 282 -0.33 -13.76 -2.14
N GLU A 283 -0.38 -14.47 -3.27
CA GLU A 283 -0.95 -15.79 -3.42
C GLU A 283 -0.24 -16.82 -2.53
N ILE A 284 1.10 -16.78 -2.42
CA ILE A 284 1.83 -17.71 -1.55
C ILE A 284 1.54 -17.45 -0.07
N VAL A 285 1.28 -16.20 0.33
CA VAL A 285 0.87 -15.88 1.70
C VAL A 285 -0.50 -16.48 1.98
N ILE A 286 -1.45 -16.26 1.06
CA ILE A 286 -2.81 -16.80 1.17
C ILE A 286 -2.76 -18.34 1.25
N ALA A 287 -1.96 -18.98 0.40
CA ALA A 287 -1.79 -20.43 0.39
C ALA A 287 -1.16 -20.95 1.69
N ARG A 288 -0.12 -20.27 2.22
CA ARG A 288 0.54 -20.64 3.49
C ARG A 288 -0.39 -20.50 4.69
N ASP A 289 -1.12 -19.39 4.80
CA ASP A 289 -2.09 -19.20 5.88
C ASP A 289 -3.23 -20.21 5.77
N THR A 290 -3.70 -20.50 4.55
CA THR A 290 -4.71 -21.53 4.29
C THR A 290 -4.22 -22.90 4.76
N MET A 291 -3.02 -23.32 4.34
CA MET A 291 -2.42 -24.58 4.75
C MET A 291 -2.26 -24.67 6.27
N ALA A 292 -1.75 -23.62 6.91
CA ALA A 292 -1.54 -23.59 8.35
C ALA A 292 -2.85 -23.73 9.15
N LEU A 293 -3.93 -23.10 8.69
CA LEU A 293 -5.23 -23.18 9.36
C LEU A 293 -5.92 -24.52 9.13
N VAL A 294 -5.91 -25.03 7.90
CA VAL A 294 -6.57 -26.30 7.56
C VAL A 294 -5.87 -27.49 8.20
N THR A 295 -4.54 -27.47 8.32
CA THR A 295 -3.78 -28.56 8.96
C THR A 295 -3.91 -28.56 10.49
N LYS A 296 -3.98 -27.39 11.13
CA LYS A 296 -4.25 -27.28 12.58
C LYS A 296 -5.65 -27.74 12.97
N GLY A 297 -6.64 -27.60 12.09
CA GLY A 297 -8.02 -28.06 12.32
C GLY A 297 -8.21 -29.59 12.19
N ASN A 298 -7.22 -30.30 11.65
CA ASN A 298 -7.24 -31.76 11.46
C ASN A 298 -6.38 -32.53 12.49
N ALA A 299 -5.79 -31.83 13.47
CA ALA A 299 -5.02 -32.40 14.58
C ALA A 299 -5.78 -32.25 15.89
#